data_AF-A0A356ZY45-F1
#
_entry.id   AF-A0A356ZY45-F1
#
_cell.length_a   1.000
_cell.length_b   1.000
_cell.length_c   1.000
_cell.angle_alpha   90.00
_cell.angle_beta   90.00
_cell.angle_gamma   90.00
#
_symmetry.space_group_name_H-M   'P 1'
#
loop_
_entity.id
_entity.type
_entity.pdbx_description
1 polymer ?
#
loop_
_entity_poly.entity_id
_entity_poly.type
_entity_poly.pdbx_seq_one_letter_code
_entity_poly.pdbx_strand_id
1 'polypeptide(L)'
;MAHQPAPWSRDELFGLCASDPERVVDLVFDLWDRVNSLTQQVDTLTQKVADLERPVHQNSRNSHKPPSSDGYQKPAPKSLRKKSGKPSGGQIGHPGTRLEMRDHPDQIVTHRPVACRMGLRRGISGVPCTVPTTDLRGVGHTD
;
A
#
# COMPACT_ATOMS: atom_id res chain seq x y z
N MET A 1 -7.21 1.04 -41.59
CA MET A 1 -6.68 -0.24 -42.11
C MET A 1 -5.23 0.00 -42.49
N ALA A 2 -4.28 -0.56 -41.74
CA ALA A 2 -2.87 -0.33 -41.98
C ALA A 2 -2.45 -1.04 -43.27
N HIS A 3 -2.02 -0.27 -44.27
CA HIS A 3 -1.37 -0.80 -45.47
C HIS A 3 -0.05 -1.43 -45.02
N GLN A 4 0.03 -2.76 -45.01
CA GLN A 4 1.32 -3.42 -44.96
C GLN A 4 1.99 -3.21 -46.33
N PRO A 5 3.22 -2.68 -46.38
CA PRO A 5 3.97 -2.66 -47.63
C PRO A 5 4.17 -4.10 -48.09
N ALA A 6 3.99 -4.34 -49.39
CA ALA A 6 4.22 -5.66 -49.97
C ALA A 6 5.64 -6.13 -49.63
N PRO A 7 5.83 -7.39 -49.21
CA PRO A 7 7.16 -7.93 -48.98
C PRO A 7 7.95 -7.92 -50.29
N TRP A 8 9.26 -7.63 -50.21
CA TRP A 8 10.17 -7.77 -51.34
C TRP A 8 10.04 -9.18 -51.92
N SER A 9 9.96 -9.28 -53.25
CA SER A 9 9.95 -10.59 -53.89
C SER A 9 11.31 -11.29 -53.72
N ARG A 10 11.30 -12.62 -53.72
CA ARG A 10 12.53 -13.41 -53.55
C ARG A 10 13.56 -13.09 -54.64
N ASP A 11 13.10 -12.84 -55.86
CA ASP A 11 13.95 -12.55 -57.02
C ASP A 11 14.59 -11.15 -56.92
N GLU A 12 13.88 -10.16 -56.39
CA GLU A 12 14.43 -8.83 -56.10
C GLU A 12 15.51 -8.87 -55.02
N LEU A 13 15.31 -9.68 -53.97
CA LEU A 13 16.33 -9.90 -52.93
C LEU A 13 17.56 -10.61 -53.48
N PHE A 14 17.38 -11.63 -54.33
CA PHE A 14 18.50 -12.28 -55.01
C PHE A 14 19.25 -11.31 -55.93
N GLY A 15 18.53 -10.47 -56.67
CA GLY A 15 19.12 -9.40 -57.47
C GLY A 15 19.95 -8.44 -56.63
N LEU A 16 19.45 -8.04 -55.47
CA LEU A 16 20.15 -7.15 -54.54
C LEU A 16 21.43 -7.81 -53.97
N CYS A 17 21.35 -9.07 -53.55
CA CYS A 17 22.51 -9.84 -53.09
C CYS A 17 23.60 -9.98 -54.17
N ALA A 18 23.21 -10.08 -55.44
CA ALA A 18 24.15 -10.16 -56.57
C ALA A 18 24.76 -8.79 -56.93
N SER A 19 24.03 -7.69 -56.72
CA SER A 19 24.50 -6.34 -57.04
C SER A 19 25.31 -5.67 -55.94
N ASP A 20 24.95 -5.88 -54.67
CA ASP A 20 25.55 -5.21 -53.51
C ASP A 20 25.35 -6.05 -52.23
N PRO A 21 26.25 -7.01 -51.95
CA PRO A 21 26.12 -7.89 -50.79
C PRO A 21 26.38 -7.17 -49.46
N GLU A 22 27.19 -6.11 -49.44
CA GLU A 22 27.51 -5.37 -48.21
C GLU A 22 26.25 -4.69 -47.65
N ARG A 23 25.47 -4.05 -48.53
CA ARG A 23 24.20 -3.44 -48.15
C ARG A 23 23.18 -4.43 -47.58
N VAL A 24 23.19 -5.68 -48.04
CA VAL A 24 22.33 -6.73 -47.50
C VAL A 24 22.78 -7.12 -46.09
N VAL A 25 24.08 -7.21 -45.85
CA VAL A 25 24.64 -7.52 -44.53
C VAL A 25 24.26 -6.44 -43.52
N ASP A 26 24.43 -5.15 -43.86
CA ASP A 26 24.03 -4.03 -42.99
C ASP A 26 22.54 -4.06 -42.67
N LEU A 27 21.69 -4.29 -43.69
CA LEU A 27 20.24 -4.40 -43.52
C LEU A 27 19.86 -5.56 -42.59
N VAL A 28 20.54 -6.70 -42.68
CA VAL A 28 20.30 -7.85 -41.81
C VAL A 28 20.67 -7.52 -40.36
N PHE A 29 21.80 -6.83 -40.13
CA PHE A 29 22.19 -6.38 -38.79
C PHE A 29 21.18 -5.36 -38.21
N ASP A 30 20.78 -4.36 -38.99
CA ASP A 30 19.79 -3.37 -38.58
C ASP A 30 18.44 -4.01 -38.24
N LEU A 31 17.99 -4.96 -39.06
CA LEU A 31 16.76 -5.69 -38.82
C LEU A 31 16.85 -6.56 -37.57
N TRP A 32 17.99 -7.23 -37.36
CA TRP A 32 18.24 -8.02 -36.16
C TRP A 32 18.15 -7.15 -34.90
N ASP A 33 18.80 -6.00 -34.90
CA ASP A 33 18.77 -5.05 -33.78
C ASP A 33 17.36 -4.51 -33.54
N ARG A 34 16.61 -4.20 -34.61
CA ARG A 34 15.23 -3.74 -34.51
C ARG A 34 14.31 -4.82 -33.91
N VAL A 35 14.45 -6.06 -34.37
CA VAL A 35 13.68 -7.21 -33.85
C VAL A 35 14.00 -7.46 -32.38
N ASN A 36 15.28 -7.43 -32.00
CA ASN A 36 15.68 -7.60 -30.60
C ASN A 36 15.12 -6.48 -29.70
N SER A 37 15.23 -5.22 -30.14
CA SER A 37 14.69 -4.08 -29.40
C SER A 37 13.18 -4.17 -29.22
N LEU A 38 12.45 -4.53 -30.29
CA LEU A 38 11.00 -4.72 -30.23
C LEU A 38 10.62 -5.89 -29.32
N THR A 39 11.37 -7.00 -29.38
CA THR A 39 11.13 -8.16 -28.52
C THR A 39 11.30 -7.80 -27.04
N GLN A 40 12.37 -7.08 -26.69
CA GLN A 40 12.59 -6.61 -25.31
C GLN A 40 11.49 -5.64 -24.83
N GLN A 41 11.01 -4.77 -25.71
CA GLN A 41 9.90 -3.86 -25.39
C GLN A 41 8.60 -4.64 -25.17
N VAL A 42 8.30 -5.63 -26.01
CA VAL A 42 7.14 -6.51 -25.83
C VAL A 42 7.24 -7.23 -24.49
N ASP A 43 8.36 -7.86 -24.16
CA ASP A 43 8.54 -8.56 -22.88
C ASP A 43 8.33 -7.63 -21.70
N THR A 44 8.92 -6.42 -21.75
CA THR A 44 8.77 -5.41 -20.70
C THR A 44 7.32 -4.98 -20.54
N LEU A 45 6.62 -4.75 -21.65
CA LEU A 45 5.21 -4.34 -21.63
C LEU A 45 4.32 -5.47 -21.13
N THR A 46 4.56 -6.70 -21.56
CA THR A 46 3.82 -7.89 -21.11
C THR A 46 3.99 -8.10 -19.61
N GLN A 47 5.21 -7.93 -19.06
CA GLN A 47 5.43 -7.99 -17.61
C GLN A 47 4.68 -6.88 -16.87
N LYS A 48 4.74 -5.64 -17.37
CA LYS A 48 4.00 -4.52 -16.76
C LYS A 48 2.49 -4.73 -16.78
N VAL A 49 1.96 -5.25 -17.89
CA VAL A 49 0.53 -5.60 -18.01
C VAL A 49 0.19 -6.68 -16.99
N ALA A 50 0.98 -7.77 -16.90
CA ALA A 50 0.74 -8.82 -15.93
C ALA A 50 0.78 -8.33 -14.47
N ASP A 51 1.71 -7.44 -14.13
CA ASP A 51 1.82 -6.85 -12.80
C ASP A 51 0.65 -5.92 -12.46
N LEU A 52 0.16 -5.16 -13.43
CA LEU A 52 -0.99 -4.27 -13.28
C LEU A 52 -2.32 -5.03 -13.22
N GLU A 53 -2.44 -6.14 -13.95
CA GLU A 53 -3.64 -7.00 -13.95
C GLU A 53 -3.70 -7.91 -12.71
N ARG A 54 -2.55 -8.28 -12.13
CA ARG A 54 -2.47 -9.09 -10.90
C ARG A 54 -3.35 -8.59 -9.75
N PRO A 55 -3.36 -7.29 -9.38
CA PRO A 55 -4.24 -6.79 -8.33
C PRO A 55 -5.70 -6.70 -8.74
N VAL A 56 -6.03 -6.56 -10.03
CA VAL A 56 -7.43 -6.44 -10.51
C VAL A 56 -8.23 -7.72 -10.23
N HIS A 57 -7.59 -8.88 -10.35
CA HIS A 57 -8.22 -10.17 -10.07
C HIS A 57 -8.14 -10.60 -8.60
N GLN A 58 -7.47 -9.83 -7.74
CA GLN A 58 -7.31 -10.15 -6.32
C GLN A 58 -8.24 -9.32 -5.43
N ASN A 59 -9.03 -10.00 -4.61
CA ASN A 59 -9.86 -9.44 -3.56
C ASN A 59 -9.61 -10.17 -2.23
N SER A 60 -10.21 -9.69 -1.14
CA SER A 60 -10.07 -10.33 0.18
C SER A 60 -10.53 -11.80 0.22
N ARG A 61 -11.39 -12.23 -0.72
CA ARG A 61 -11.90 -13.62 -0.78
C ARG A 61 -10.89 -14.59 -1.39
N ASN A 62 -9.97 -14.13 -2.24
CA ASN A 62 -9.04 -14.99 -2.96
C ASN A 62 -7.54 -14.66 -2.73
N SER A 63 -7.20 -13.64 -1.93
CA SER A 63 -5.81 -13.18 -1.79
C SER A 63 -5.28 -13.06 -0.36
N HIS A 64 -5.99 -13.58 0.66
CA HIS A 64 -5.65 -13.46 2.09
C HIS A 64 -5.48 -12.01 2.59
N LYS A 65 -5.72 -11.01 1.73
CA LYS A 65 -5.76 -9.59 2.09
C LYS A 65 -6.96 -9.36 3.01
N PRO A 66 -6.81 -8.49 4.03
CA PRO A 66 -7.92 -8.19 4.91
C PRO A 66 -9.06 -7.55 4.11
N PRO A 67 -10.33 -7.75 4.52
CA PRO A 67 -11.47 -7.10 3.89
C PRO A 67 -11.34 -5.59 3.86
N SER A 68 -10.51 -4.94 4.68
CA SER A 68 -10.23 -3.50 4.61
C SER A 68 -9.54 -3.07 3.30
N SER A 69 -8.86 -3.97 2.59
CA SER A 69 -8.12 -3.66 1.36
C SER A 69 -8.97 -3.53 0.09
N ASP A 70 -10.20 -4.08 0.05
CA ASP A 70 -11.06 -4.04 -1.15
C ASP A 70 -11.72 -2.65 -1.43
N GLY A 71 -11.30 -1.59 -0.72
CA GLY A 71 -11.79 -0.22 -0.93
C GLY A 71 -13.32 -0.05 -0.83
N TYR A 72 -13.90 0.69 -1.78
CA TYR A 72 -15.34 1.00 -1.83
C TYR A 72 -16.19 -0.08 -2.54
N GLN A 73 -15.55 -1.10 -3.12
CA GLN A 73 -16.27 -2.20 -3.79
C GLN A 73 -16.92 -3.17 -2.80
N LYS A 74 -16.71 -2.96 -1.49
CA LYS A 74 -17.28 -3.81 -0.45
C LYS A 74 -18.77 -3.55 -0.32
N PRO A 75 -19.58 -4.60 -0.17
CA PRO A 75 -20.96 -4.41 0.25
C PRO A 75 -20.99 -3.69 1.60
N ALA A 76 -21.93 -2.75 1.76
CA ALA A 76 -22.12 -2.06 3.02
C ALA A 76 -22.26 -3.08 4.16
N PRO A 77 -21.59 -2.90 5.31
CA PRO A 77 -21.65 -3.85 6.40
C PRO A 77 -23.08 -3.97 6.89
N LYS A 78 -23.72 -5.09 6.55
CA LYS A 78 -25.09 -5.39 6.98
C LYS A 78 -25.00 -6.05 8.34
N SER A 79 -25.61 -5.43 9.36
CA SER A 79 -25.72 -6.01 10.68
C SER A 79 -26.38 -7.40 10.56
N LEU A 80 -25.65 -8.45 10.96
CA LEU A 80 -26.19 -9.80 11.12
C LEU A 80 -27.00 -9.94 12.41
N ARG A 81 -27.01 -8.90 13.26
CA ARG A 81 -27.70 -8.91 14.53
C ARG A 81 -29.21 -8.99 14.30
N LYS A 82 -29.84 -10.05 14.78
CA LYS A 82 -31.30 -10.12 14.87
C LYS A 82 -31.80 -9.06 15.85
N LYS A 83 -32.92 -8.39 15.55
CA LYS A 83 -33.55 -7.45 16.49
C LYS A 83 -33.86 -8.21 17.77
N SER A 84 -33.31 -7.76 18.90
CA SER A 84 -33.51 -8.43 20.20
C SER A 84 -34.91 -8.20 20.78
N GLY A 85 -35.70 -7.30 20.19
CA GLY A 85 -37.01 -6.86 20.72
C GLY A 85 -36.92 -6.06 22.02
N LYS A 86 -35.73 -5.94 22.62
CA LYS A 86 -35.51 -5.23 23.88
C LYS A 86 -35.36 -3.73 23.63
N PRO A 87 -35.94 -2.87 24.48
CA PRO A 87 -35.71 -1.42 24.40
C PRO A 87 -34.22 -1.11 24.57
N SER A 88 -33.74 -0.05 23.92
CA SER A 88 -32.40 0.46 24.13
C SER A 88 -32.28 1.06 25.53
N GLY A 89 -31.25 0.67 26.29
CA GLY A 89 -31.00 1.22 27.63
C GLY A 89 -30.59 0.15 28.63
N GLY A 90 -30.53 0.55 29.90
CA GLY A 90 -30.33 -0.36 31.03
C GLY A 90 -31.52 -1.30 31.24
N GLN A 91 -31.36 -2.24 32.17
CA GLN A 91 -32.46 -3.12 32.58
C GLN A 91 -33.63 -2.30 33.15
N ILE A 92 -34.87 -2.77 32.95
CA ILE A 92 -36.07 -2.13 33.47
C ILE A 92 -35.97 -2.07 35.00
N GLY A 93 -36.08 -0.87 35.57
CA GLY A 93 -35.98 -0.62 37.01
C GLY A 93 -34.59 -0.21 37.51
N HIS A 94 -33.55 -0.23 36.66
CA HIS A 94 -32.25 0.31 37.04
C HIS A 94 -32.20 1.84 36.84
N PRO A 95 -31.94 2.62 37.90
CA PRO A 95 -31.71 4.05 37.75
C PRO A 95 -30.45 4.27 36.91
N GLY A 96 -30.57 5.07 35.85
CA GLY A 96 -29.42 5.45 35.05
C GLY A 96 -28.46 6.30 35.87
N THR A 97 -27.21 5.87 36.00
CA THR A 97 -26.13 6.66 36.62
C THR A 97 -25.24 7.21 35.53
N ARG A 98 -24.89 8.50 35.59
CA ARG A 98 -23.92 9.15 34.70
C ARG A 98 -22.67 9.49 35.52
N LEU A 99 -21.50 9.33 34.92
CA LEU A 99 -20.26 9.88 35.47
C LEU A 99 -20.33 11.41 35.43
N GLU A 100 -20.26 12.04 36.61
CA GLU A 100 -20.13 13.48 36.75
C GLU A 100 -18.64 13.86 36.63
N MET A 101 -18.35 14.97 35.94
CA MET A 101 -17.01 15.54 35.98
C MET A 101 -16.77 16.06 37.39
N ARG A 102 -15.78 15.50 38.07
CA ARG A 102 -15.26 16.03 39.33
C ARG A 102 -14.15 17.03 39.03
N ASP A 103 -14.20 18.19 39.68
CA ASP A 103 -13.14 19.20 39.60
C ASP A 103 -11.81 18.70 40.20
N HIS A 104 -11.89 17.76 41.15
CA HIS A 104 -10.74 17.21 41.85
C HIS A 104 -10.71 15.68 41.70
N PRO A 105 -9.80 15.13 40.87
CA PRO A 105 -9.60 13.70 40.77
C PRO A 105 -8.94 13.15 42.04
N ASP A 106 -9.35 11.96 42.47
CA ASP A 106 -8.77 11.28 43.64
C ASP A 106 -7.29 10.90 43.41
N GLN A 107 -6.90 10.67 42.15
CA GLN A 107 -5.51 10.39 41.78
C GLN A 107 -5.17 10.98 40.40
N ILE A 108 -4.03 11.66 40.33
CA ILE A 108 -3.42 12.11 39.07
C ILE A 108 -2.13 11.31 38.86
N VAL A 109 -2.10 10.47 37.85
CA VAL A 109 -0.89 9.71 37.47
C VAL A 109 -0.31 10.29 36.18
N THR A 110 0.84 10.94 36.30
CA THR A 110 1.56 11.49 35.15
C THR A 110 2.41 10.40 34.50
N HIS A 111 1.97 9.90 33.35
CA HIS A 111 2.78 8.98 32.55
C HIS A 111 3.73 9.75 31.63
N ARG A 112 5.03 9.79 31.98
CA ARG A 112 6.08 10.30 31.08
C ARG A 112 6.92 9.15 30.55
N PRO A 113 7.12 9.04 29.22
CA PRO A 113 8.00 8.01 28.67
C PRO A 113 9.44 8.25 29.15
N VAL A 114 10.07 7.19 29.69
CA VAL A 114 11.46 7.19 30.18
C VAL A 114 12.45 7.49 29.05
N ALA A 115 12.10 7.10 27.82
CA ALA A 115 12.77 7.52 26.61
C ALA A 115 11.76 7.46 25.46
N CYS A 116 11.78 8.46 24.57
CA CYS A 116 11.20 8.27 23.24
C CYS A 116 12.11 7.27 22.49
N ARG A 117 11.81 5.98 22.58
CA ARG A 117 12.32 5.05 21.57
C ARG A 117 11.71 5.50 20.25
N MET A 118 12.57 5.87 19.32
CA MET A 118 12.27 6.40 17.99
C MET A 118 12.12 7.93 17.98
N GLY A 119 13.27 8.58 17.79
CA GLY A 119 13.32 9.98 17.42
C GLY A 119 12.58 10.20 16.11
N LEU A 120 11.49 10.95 16.16
CA LEU A 120 10.96 11.72 15.05
C LEU A 120 10.09 12.84 15.64
N ARG A 121 10.78 13.91 16.06
CA ARG A 121 10.43 15.33 15.91
C ARG A 121 11.18 16.11 16.98
N ARG A 122 12.04 17.04 16.53
CA ARG A 122 12.50 18.14 17.36
C ARG A 122 11.25 18.81 17.95
N GLY A 123 11.23 19.05 19.26
CA GLY A 123 10.26 19.97 19.84
C GLY A 123 10.37 21.31 19.13
N ILE A 124 9.24 21.96 18.89
CA ILE A 124 9.11 23.27 18.23
C ILE A 124 9.92 24.40 18.89
N SER A 125 10.50 24.18 20.07
CA SER A 125 11.28 25.16 20.82
C SER A 125 12.80 24.92 20.80
N GLY A 126 13.31 23.84 20.20
CA GLY A 126 14.76 23.58 20.10
C GLY A 126 15.49 23.34 21.43
N VAL A 127 14.77 23.25 22.56
CA VAL A 127 15.37 23.02 23.89
C VAL A 127 15.56 21.51 24.11
N PRO A 128 16.79 21.04 24.42
CA PRO A 128 17.00 19.65 24.84
C PRO A 128 16.25 19.40 26.15
N CYS A 129 15.51 18.29 26.22
CA CYS A 129 14.85 17.88 27.45
C CYS A 129 15.91 17.49 28.49
N THR A 130 16.31 18.44 29.34
CA THR A 130 17.00 18.13 30.59
C THR A 130 15.94 17.69 31.60
N VAL A 131 16.01 16.43 32.03
CA VAL A 131 15.22 15.95 33.16
C VAL A 131 16.01 16.25 34.44
N PRO A 132 15.49 17.04 35.39
CA PRO A 132 16.06 17.09 36.72
C PRO A 132 15.74 15.78 37.43
N THR A 133 16.77 15.10 37.94
CA THR A 133 16.63 13.95 38.84
C THR A 133 16.14 14.46 40.19
N THR A 134 14.82 14.62 40.35
CA THR A 134 14.25 14.87 41.68
C THR A 134 13.90 13.53 42.31
N ASP A 135 14.91 12.99 42.99
CA ASP A 135 14.87 12.32 44.29
C ASP A 135 13.53 11.66 44.68
N LEU A 136 13.46 10.34 44.47
CA LEU A 136 12.52 9.46 45.14
C LEU A 136 12.92 9.32 46.61
N ARG A 137 12.70 10.36 47.42
CA ARG A 137 12.70 10.21 48.89
C ARG A 137 11.32 9.74 49.33
N GLY A 138 11.29 8.49 49.80
CA GLY A 138 10.09 7.77 50.17
C GLY A 138 9.39 8.26 51.43
N VAL A 139 8.21 7.70 51.67
CA VAL A 139 7.58 7.63 52.99
C VAL A 139 7.06 6.22 53.17
N GLY A 140 7.39 5.67 54.33
CA GLY A 140 7.34 4.25 54.66
C GLY A 140 5.94 3.66 54.68
N HIS A 141 5.93 2.37 54.38
CA HIS A 141 4.90 1.42 54.73
C HIS A 141 5.01 1.12 56.23
N THR A 142 3.95 1.36 56.99
CA THR A 142 3.68 0.71 58.28
C THR A 142 2.19 0.44 58.37
N ASP A 143 1.87 -0.75 58.89
CA ASP A 143 0.57 -1.43 58.97
C ASP A 143 -0.60 -0.64 59.59
#